data_AF-A0A2T9YZ64-F1
#
_entry.id   AF-A0A2T9YZ64-F1
#
_cell.length_a   1.000
_cell.length_b   1.000
_cell.length_c   1.000
_cell.angle_alpha   90.00
_cell.angle_beta   90.00
_cell.angle_gamma   90.00
#
_symmetry.space_group_name_H-M   'P 1'
#
loop_
_entity.id
_entity.type
_entity.pdbx_description
1 polymer ?
#
loop_
_entity_poly.entity_id
_entity_poly.type
_entity_poly.pdbx_seq_one_letter_code
_entity_poly.pdbx_strand_id
1 'polypeptide(L)'
;MEINKIQATTAFQKVINCSTDTTFKIQNQLILSVNEYKYLGIEFNDEWNNKSFFKAKKTKKFKSYMGCYSILKTNDMPTKFKVIVIKTIKQAVATYGGELFEMLAARCKLLQQVVDAATRTLAKCRKSATMVRLRQKLSLTGLNIKTAVARTRAFGK
;
A
#
# COMPACT_ATOMS: atom_id res chain seq x y z
N MET A 1 -0.30 -6.54 34.67
CA MET A 1 -0.91 -5.47 33.82
C MET A 1 -0.97 -5.92 32.35
N GLU A 2 -1.35 -7.17 32.09
CA GLU A 2 -1.36 -7.78 30.73
C GLU A 2 -2.70 -8.45 30.38
N ILE A 3 -3.58 -8.66 31.37
CA ILE A 3 -4.85 -9.37 31.19
C ILE A 3 -5.88 -8.52 30.40
N ASN A 4 -5.84 -7.19 30.54
CA ASN A 4 -6.82 -6.29 29.91
C ASN A 4 -6.59 -6.06 28.40
N LYS A 5 -5.38 -6.33 27.87
CA LYS A 5 -5.11 -6.17 26.43
C LYS A 5 -5.56 -7.37 25.62
N ILE A 6 -5.46 -8.58 26.18
CA ILE A 6 -5.87 -9.82 25.51
C ILE A 6 -7.40 -9.85 25.32
N GLN A 7 -8.17 -9.37 26.32
CA GLN A 7 -9.63 -9.27 26.18
C GLN A 7 -10.08 -8.26 25.11
N ALA A 8 -9.33 -7.16 24.92
CA ALA A 8 -9.63 -6.18 23.87
C ALA A 8 -9.46 -6.80 22.48
N THR A 9 -8.37 -7.55 22.24
CA THR A 9 -8.08 -8.12 20.92
C THR A 9 -9.04 -9.27 20.56
N THR A 10 -9.47 -10.08 21.52
CA THR A 10 -10.49 -11.13 21.28
C THR A 10 -11.88 -10.53 21.02
N ALA A 11 -12.21 -9.39 21.63
CA ALA A 11 -13.45 -8.66 21.34
C ALA A 11 -13.46 -8.07 19.93
N PHE A 12 -12.35 -7.48 19.46
CA PHE A 12 -12.28 -6.93 18.09
C PHE A 12 -12.43 -7.99 16.99
N GLN A 13 -11.89 -9.20 17.18
CA GLN A 13 -12.03 -10.29 16.20
C GLN A 13 -13.46 -10.88 16.17
N LYS A 14 -14.18 -10.85 17.29
CA LYS A 14 -15.56 -11.35 17.41
C LYS A 14 -16.62 -10.37 16.85
N VAL A 15 -16.28 -9.09 16.73
CA VAL A 15 -17.21 -8.02 16.28
C VAL A 15 -17.45 -8.03 14.76
N ILE A 16 -16.55 -8.59 13.95
CA ILE A 16 -16.76 -8.66 12.48
C ILE A 16 -17.91 -9.63 12.10
N ASN A 17 -18.40 -10.44 13.06
CA ASN A 17 -19.43 -11.45 12.81
C ASN A 17 -20.73 -11.26 13.62
N CYS A 18 -20.98 -10.10 14.24
CA CYS A 18 -22.15 -9.91 15.09
C CYS A 18 -22.96 -8.65 14.76
N SER A 19 -24.19 -8.90 14.29
CA SER A 19 -25.44 -8.12 14.43
C SER A 19 -25.41 -6.63 14.05
N THR A 20 -26.27 -6.29 13.10
CA THR A 20 -26.50 -4.95 12.53
C THR A 20 -27.08 -3.91 13.51
N ASP A 21 -27.32 -4.25 14.77
CA ASP A 21 -27.96 -3.38 15.77
C ASP A 21 -27.00 -2.90 16.88
N THR A 22 -25.75 -2.59 16.53
CA THR A 22 -24.82 -1.96 17.49
C THR A 22 -24.84 -0.44 17.35
N THR A 23 -25.51 0.23 18.29
CA THR A 23 -25.51 1.69 18.38
C THR A 23 -24.19 2.19 18.97
N PHE A 24 -23.28 2.68 18.13
CA PHE A 24 -22.00 3.23 18.58
C PHE A 24 -22.18 4.62 19.20
N LYS A 25 -21.52 4.86 20.35
CA LYS A 25 -21.46 6.17 21.00
C LYS A 25 -20.02 6.62 21.21
N ILE A 26 -19.69 7.84 20.81
CA ILE A 26 -18.44 8.52 21.16
C ILE A 26 -18.83 9.75 21.97
N GLN A 27 -18.23 9.94 23.15
CA GLN A 27 -18.53 11.07 24.05
C GLN A 27 -20.03 11.23 24.35
N ASN A 28 -20.73 10.12 24.62
CA ASN A 28 -22.19 10.06 24.80
C ASN A 28 -23.05 10.46 23.58
N GLN A 29 -22.45 10.77 22.44
CA GLN A 29 -23.16 11.13 21.22
C GLN A 29 -23.29 9.93 20.29
N LEU A 30 -24.48 9.73 19.73
CA LEU A 30 -24.82 8.60 18.87
C LEU A 30 -24.19 8.78 17.49
N ILE A 31 -23.47 7.76 17.01
CA ILE A 31 -22.90 7.78 15.66
C ILE A 31 -23.97 7.30 14.69
N LEU A 32 -24.24 8.10 13.67
CA LEU A 32 -25.14 7.72 12.58
C LEU A 32 -24.51 6.59 11.76
N SER A 33 -25.29 5.55 11.48
CA SER A 33 -24.91 4.53 10.49
C SER A 33 -24.96 5.16 9.10
N VAL A 34 -23.90 5.00 8.31
CA VAL A 34 -23.79 5.54 6.96
C VAL A 34 -23.32 4.43 6.03
N ASN A 35 -24.02 4.22 4.92
CA ASN A 35 -23.72 3.15 3.96
C ASN A 35 -22.44 3.40 3.16
N GLU A 36 -21.99 4.66 3.08
CA GLU A 36 -20.74 5.04 2.43
C GLU A 36 -20.00 6.09 3.27
N TYR A 37 -18.71 5.85 3.49
CA TYR A 37 -17.83 6.77 4.22
C TYR A 37 -16.49 6.92 3.50
N LYS A 38 -16.05 8.16 3.33
CA LYS A 38 -14.77 8.47 2.70
C LYS A 38 -13.76 8.91 3.74
N TYR A 39 -12.77 8.05 4.01
CA TYR A 39 -11.69 8.35 4.93
C TYR A 39 -10.35 8.41 4.19
N LEU A 40 -9.66 9.54 4.29
CA LEU A 40 -8.33 9.73 3.68
C LEU A 40 -8.29 9.41 2.17
N GLY A 41 -9.42 9.63 1.48
CA GLY A 41 -9.59 9.35 0.05
C GLY A 41 -9.82 7.86 -0.27
N ILE A 42 -10.18 7.05 0.72
CA ILE A 42 -10.61 5.66 0.59
C ILE A 42 -12.13 5.64 0.82
N GLU A 43 -12.87 5.10 -0.14
CA GLU A 43 -14.31 4.87 -0.01
C GLU A 43 -14.53 3.52 0.66
N PHE A 44 -15.26 3.55 1.78
CA PHE A 44 -15.74 2.41 2.53
C PHE A 44 -17.23 2.30 2.27
N ASN A 45 -17.67 1.15 1.79
CA ASN A 45 -19.05 0.84 1.45
C ASN A 45 -19.37 -0.58 1.91
N ASP A 46 -20.66 -0.90 2.00
CA ASP A 46 -21.14 -2.23 2.42
C ASP A 46 -20.66 -3.35 1.47
N GLU A 47 -20.49 -3.02 0.19
CA GLU A 47 -19.88 -3.89 -0.82
C GLU A 47 -18.38 -3.62 -0.96
N TRP A 48 -17.54 -4.34 -0.19
CA TRP A 48 -16.08 -4.16 -0.21
C TRP A 48 -15.42 -4.38 -1.59
N ASN A 49 -15.35 -3.33 -2.42
CA ASN A 49 -14.78 -3.37 -3.76
C ASN A 49 -13.28 -3.02 -3.74
N ASN A 50 -12.45 -3.99 -3.35
CA ASN A 50 -11.00 -3.82 -3.35
C ASN A 50 -10.42 -3.47 -4.74
N LYS A 51 -11.07 -3.85 -5.85
CA LYS A 51 -10.52 -3.74 -7.20
C LYS A 51 -10.43 -2.29 -7.68
N SER A 52 -11.46 -1.48 -7.43
CA SER A 52 -11.49 -0.05 -7.79
C SER A 52 -10.40 0.71 -7.04
N PHE A 53 -10.23 0.44 -5.74
CA PHE A 53 -9.19 1.03 -4.91
C PHE A 53 -7.78 0.77 -5.46
N PHE A 54 -7.44 -0.49 -5.76
CA PHE A 54 -6.12 -0.83 -6.32
C PHE A 54 -5.90 -0.22 -7.71
N LYS A 55 -6.95 -0.12 -8.53
CA LYS A 55 -6.90 0.57 -9.84
C LYS A 55 -6.58 2.06 -9.65
N ALA A 56 -7.27 2.75 -8.73
CA ALA A 56 -7.01 4.15 -8.42
C ALA A 56 -5.59 4.39 -7.89
N LYS A 57 -5.10 3.52 -6.98
CA LYS A 57 -3.72 3.59 -6.47
C LYS A 57 -2.69 3.34 -7.56
N LYS A 58 -2.93 2.39 -8.47
CA LYS A 58 -2.06 2.17 -9.65
C LYS A 58 -1.97 3.43 -10.51
N THR A 59 -3.11 4.07 -10.79
CA THR A 59 -3.15 5.33 -11.56
C THR A 59 -2.38 6.44 -10.86
N LYS A 60 -2.57 6.63 -9.54
CA LYS A 60 -1.84 7.64 -8.76
C LYS A 60 -0.32 7.39 -8.78
N LYS A 61 0.10 6.13 -8.64
CA LYS A 61 1.52 5.74 -8.73
C LYS A 61 2.09 5.98 -10.11
N PHE A 62 1.33 5.68 -11.16
CA PHE A 62 1.75 5.89 -12.54
C PHE A 62 1.90 7.38 -12.86
N LYS A 63 0.97 8.23 -12.40
CA LYS A 63 1.10 9.70 -12.51
C LYS A 63 2.38 10.21 -11.83
N SER A 64 2.66 9.75 -10.62
CA SER A 64 3.89 10.10 -9.89
C SER A 64 5.16 9.65 -10.63
N TYR A 65 5.14 8.45 -11.21
CA TYR A 65 6.22 7.97 -12.08
C TYR A 65 6.40 8.86 -13.32
N MET A 66 5.31 9.22 -14.00
CA MET A 66 5.35 10.08 -15.18
C MET A 66 5.89 11.48 -14.86
N GLY A 67 5.53 12.06 -13.71
CA GLY A 67 6.10 13.33 -13.25
C GLY A 67 7.62 13.26 -13.02
N CYS A 68 8.15 12.09 -12.69
CA CYS A 68 9.59 11.87 -12.49
C CYS A 68 10.29 11.29 -13.74
N TYR A 69 9.58 11.13 -14.87
CA TYR A 69 10.10 10.39 -16.02
C TYR A 69 11.35 11.03 -16.63
N SER A 70 11.35 12.36 -16.75
CA SER A 70 12.51 13.14 -17.24
C SER A 70 13.75 12.88 -16.39
N ILE A 71 13.63 12.99 -15.07
CA ILE A 71 14.70 12.76 -14.09
C ILE A 71 15.25 11.33 -14.18
N LEU A 72 14.40 10.34 -14.42
CA LEU A 72 14.84 8.94 -14.54
C LEU A 72 15.59 8.71 -15.86
N LYS A 73 15.19 9.39 -16.94
CA LYS A 73 15.72 9.22 -18.30
C LYS A 73 17.06 9.93 -18.54
N THR A 74 17.28 11.11 -17.96
CA THR A 74 18.48 11.95 -18.19
C THR A 74 19.77 11.25 -17.76
N ASN A 75 20.89 11.41 -18.45
CA ASN A 75 22.16 10.80 -18.02
C ASN A 75 22.89 11.62 -16.95
N ASP A 76 22.59 12.90 -16.86
CA ASP A 76 23.33 13.87 -16.04
C ASP A 76 23.13 13.64 -14.54
N MET A 77 22.04 12.96 -14.17
CA MET A 77 21.70 12.71 -12.77
C MET A 77 22.34 11.41 -12.27
N PRO A 78 23.00 11.42 -11.09
CA PRO A 78 23.57 10.22 -10.50
C PRO A 78 22.56 9.09 -10.29
N THR A 79 22.95 7.85 -10.59
CA THR A 79 22.10 6.66 -10.43
C THR A 79 21.55 6.51 -9.00
N LYS A 80 22.36 6.83 -7.98
CA LYS A 80 21.96 6.77 -6.57
C LYS A 80 20.77 7.68 -6.27
N PHE A 81 20.75 8.89 -6.83
CA PHE A 81 19.64 9.82 -6.69
C PHE A 81 18.36 9.27 -7.32
N LYS A 82 18.45 8.75 -8.54
CA LYS A 82 17.29 8.13 -9.23
C LYS A 82 16.73 6.92 -8.49
N VAL A 83 17.59 6.11 -7.86
CA VAL A 83 17.15 4.99 -7.01
C VAL A 83 16.36 5.51 -5.79
N ILE A 84 16.76 6.63 -5.19
CA ILE A 84 16.02 7.25 -4.09
C ILE A 84 14.62 7.69 -4.57
N VAL A 85 14.52 8.33 -5.74
CA VAL A 85 13.23 8.70 -6.35
C VAL A 85 12.32 7.47 -6.55
N ILE A 86 12.86 6.35 -7.04
CA ILE A 86 12.06 5.12 -7.18
C ILE A 86 11.64 4.57 -5.81
N LYS A 87 12.51 4.63 -4.80
CA LYS A 87 12.19 4.22 -3.42
C LYS A 87 11.07 5.08 -2.81
N THR A 88 11.04 6.38 -3.07
CA THR A 88 9.98 7.28 -2.56
C THR A 88 8.65 7.03 -3.27
N ILE A 89 8.62 6.88 -4.60
CA ILE A 89 7.41 6.47 -5.36
C ILE A 89 6.87 5.14 -4.85
N LYS A 90 7.77 4.20 -4.52
CA LYS A 90 7.39 2.91 -3.92
C LYS A 90 6.75 3.12 -2.54
N GLN A 91 7.38 3.92 -1.67
CA GLN A 91 6.96 4.10 -0.28
C GLN A 91 5.65 4.88 -0.14
N ALA A 92 5.47 5.98 -0.87
CA ALA A 92 4.27 6.82 -0.81
C ALA A 92 2.97 6.06 -1.12
N VAL A 93 3.04 4.98 -1.91
CA VAL A 93 1.87 4.18 -2.29
C VAL A 93 1.72 2.91 -1.44
N ALA A 94 2.82 2.39 -0.89
CA ALA A 94 2.81 1.14 -0.11
C ALA A 94 2.37 1.35 1.34
N THR A 95 2.89 2.39 2.00
CA THR A 95 2.71 2.54 3.45
C THR A 95 1.32 3.05 3.80
N TYR A 96 0.77 3.96 2.99
CA TYR A 96 -0.52 4.61 3.25
C TYR A 96 -1.75 3.76 2.82
N GLY A 97 -1.70 2.45 3.04
CA GLY A 97 -2.78 1.51 2.68
C GLY A 97 -2.38 0.04 2.74
N GLY A 98 -1.09 -0.28 2.71
CA GLY A 98 -0.63 -1.66 2.89
C GLY A 98 -1.01 -2.27 4.24
N GLU A 99 -1.18 -1.44 5.27
CA GLU A 99 -1.61 -1.83 6.62
C GLU A 99 -3.11 -2.18 6.69
N LEU A 100 -3.95 -1.46 5.93
CA LEU A 100 -5.40 -1.62 5.88
C LEU A 100 -5.87 -2.79 4.99
N PHE A 101 -5.20 -3.01 3.84
CA PHE A 101 -5.76 -3.81 2.75
C PHE A 101 -5.26 -5.25 2.65
N GLU A 102 -4.81 -5.82 3.77
CA GLU A 102 -4.39 -7.22 3.89
C GLU A 102 -3.66 -7.75 2.65
N MET A 103 -2.36 -7.50 2.58
CA MET A 103 -1.58 -7.66 1.34
C MET A 103 -1.52 -9.11 0.80
N LEU A 104 -2.49 -9.47 -0.03
CA LEU A 104 -2.40 -10.62 -0.93
C LEU A 104 -1.34 -10.32 -2.01
N ALA A 105 -0.34 -11.19 -2.15
CA ALA A 105 0.76 -11.04 -3.11
C ALA A 105 0.28 -10.74 -4.55
N ALA A 106 -0.89 -11.29 -4.93
CA ALA A 106 -1.53 -11.03 -6.22
C ALA A 106 -1.87 -9.55 -6.46
N ARG A 107 -2.27 -8.82 -5.43
CA ARG A 107 -2.69 -7.41 -5.52
C ARG A 107 -1.48 -6.45 -5.55
N CYS A 108 -0.38 -6.85 -4.92
CA CYS A 108 0.90 -6.15 -5.00
C CYS A 108 1.51 -6.16 -6.41
N LYS A 109 1.17 -7.17 -7.23
CA LYS A 109 1.69 -7.33 -8.59
C LYS A 109 1.40 -6.10 -9.45
N LEU A 110 0.19 -5.55 -9.36
CA LEU A 110 -0.23 -4.35 -10.10
C LEU A 110 0.58 -3.10 -9.72
N LEU A 111 0.88 -2.93 -8.44
CA LEU A 111 1.68 -1.81 -7.93
C LEU A 111 3.18 -2.00 -8.17
N GLN A 112 3.63 -3.24 -8.26
CA GLN A 112 5.01 -3.61 -8.56
C GLN A 112 5.33 -3.35 -10.05
N GLN A 113 4.38 -3.56 -10.96
CA GLN A 113 4.55 -3.26 -12.40
C GLN A 113 4.98 -1.81 -12.65
N VAL A 114 4.43 -0.84 -11.91
CA VAL A 114 4.80 0.58 -12.06
C VAL A 114 6.22 0.85 -11.57
N VAL A 115 6.63 0.22 -10.45
CA VAL A 115 8.01 0.30 -9.94
C VAL A 115 8.99 -0.34 -10.91
N ASP A 116 8.60 -1.46 -11.51
CA ASP A 116 9.42 -2.16 -12.49
C ASP A 116 9.59 -1.33 -13.77
N ALA A 117 8.53 -0.68 -14.24
CA ALA A 117 8.63 0.27 -15.35
C ALA A 117 9.62 1.40 -15.05
N ALA A 118 9.54 2.01 -13.86
CA ALA A 118 10.48 3.05 -13.44
C ALA A 118 11.93 2.54 -13.34
N THR A 119 12.10 1.33 -12.81
CA THR A 119 13.40 0.67 -12.69
C THR A 119 14.00 0.35 -14.05
N ARG A 120 13.17 -0.05 -15.02
CA ARG A 120 13.60 -0.29 -16.42
C ARG A 120 14.02 0.99 -17.11
N THR A 121 13.29 2.08 -16.90
CA THR A 121 13.64 3.41 -17.43
C THR A 121 14.99 3.87 -16.88
N LEU A 122 15.21 3.71 -15.57
CA LEU A 122 16.51 3.97 -14.94
C LEU A 122 17.64 3.13 -15.53
N ALA A 123 17.42 1.82 -15.66
CA ALA A 123 18.44 0.88 -16.13
C ALA A 123 18.61 0.85 -17.66
N LYS A 124 17.80 1.62 -18.40
CA LYS A 124 17.76 1.65 -19.87
C LYS A 124 17.69 0.26 -20.52
N CYS A 125 16.96 -0.66 -19.89
CA CYS A 125 16.91 -2.06 -20.31
C CYS A 125 15.62 -2.39 -21.09
N ARG A 126 15.72 -3.33 -22.04
CA ARG A 126 14.57 -3.84 -22.80
C ARG A 126 13.60 -4.64 -21.90
N LYS A 127 12.38 -4.87 -22.40
CA LYS A 127 11.31 -5.58 -21.66
C LYS A 127 11.67 -7.03 -21.29
N SER A 128 12.60 -7.66 -22.00
CA SER A 128 13.09 -9.03 -21.76
C SER A 128 14.04 -9.14 -20.56
N ALA A 129 14.53 -8.04 -20.02
CA ALA A 129 15.47 -8.08 -18.90
C ALA A 129 14.84 -8.63 -17.62
N THR A 130 15.55 -9.55 -16.96
CA THR A 130 15.16 -10.16 -15.69
C THR A 130 15.09 -9.12 -14.57
N MET A 131 13.87 -8.81 -14.12
CA MET A 131 13.65 -7.78 -13.09
C MET A 131 14.26 -8.11 -11.74
N VAL A 132 14.36 -9.40 -11.39
CA VAL A 132 14.94 -9.84 -10.11
C VAL A 132 16.39 -9.35 -9.98
N ARG A 133 17.20 -9.56 -11.03
CA ARG A 133 18.61 -9.15 -11.07
C ARG A 133 18.76 -7.62 -11.02
N LEU A 134 17.92 -6.88 -11.75
CA LEU A 134 17.93 -5.41 -11.75
C LEU A 134 17.60 -4.83 -10.38
N ARG A 135 16.58 -5.40 -9.72
CA ARG A 135 16.18 -4.98 -8.38
C ARG A 135 17.28 -5.25 -7.36
N GLN A 136 17.94 -6.41 -7.43
CA GLN A 136 19.10 -6.72 -6.57
C GLN A 136 20.26 -5.74 -6.80
N LYS A 137 20.63 -5.49 -8.06
CA LYS A 137 21.70 -4.54 -8.41
C LYS A 137 21.44 -3.12 -7.90
N LEU A 138 20.18 -2.70 -7.86
CA LEU A 138 19.76 -1.37 -7.41
C LEU A 138 19.34 -1.33 -5.93
N SER A 139 19.52 -2.44 -5.20
CA SER A 139 19.08 -2.59 -3.79
C SER A 139 17.62 -2.18 -3.57
N LEU A 140 16.74 -2.57 -4.50
CA LEU A 140 15.31 -2.34 -4.47
C LEU A 140 14.58 -3.62 -4.04
N THR A 141 14.17 -3.70 -2.78
CA THR A 141 13.37 -4.83 -2.28
C THR A 141 11.99 -4.90 -2.97
N GLY A 142 11.35 -6.07 -3.01
CA GLY A 142 9.94 -6.19 -3.44
C GLY A 142 8.98 -5.38 -2.56
N LEU A 143 7.82 -4.99 -3.12
CA LEU A 143 6.76 -4.29 -2.38
C LEU A 143 6.10 -5.20 -1.31
N ASN A 144 5.91 -6.47 -1.66
CA ASN A 144 5.33 -7.50 -0.81
C ASN A 144 6.11 -7.67 0.51
N ILE A 145 7.43 -7.81 0.43
CA ILE A 145 8.30 -8.02 1.59
C ILE A 145 8.22 -6.82 2.55
N LYS A 146 8.35 -5.59 2.03
CA LYS A 146 8.28 -4.37 2.88
C LYS A 146 6.96 -4.26 3.63
N THR A 147 5.87 -4.64 2.99
CA THR A 147 4.55 -4.49 3.60
C THR A 147 4.20 -5.65 4.51
N ALA A 148 4.66 -6.86 4.21
CA ALA A 148 4.60 -7.97 5.16
C ALA A 148 5.30 -7.60 6.48
N VAL A 149 6.47 -6.95 6.41
CA VAL A 149 7.18 -6.43 7.58
C VAL A 149 6.40 -5.32 8.30
N ALA A 150 5.76 -4.41 7.55
CA ALA A 150 4.91 -3.37 8.17
C ALA A 150 3.71 -4.01 8.89
N ARG A 151 3.11 -5.04 8.29
CA ARG A 151 2.02 -5.80 8.88
C ARG A 151 2.43 -6.51 10.17
N THR A 152 3.52 -7.27 10.15
CA THR A 152 3.98 -7.97 11.37
C THR A 152 4.28 -6.99 12.51
N ARG A 153 4.73 -5.76 12.21
CA ARG A 153 4.90 -4.71 13.22
C ARG A 153 3.58 -4.14 13.75
N ALA A 154 2.55 -4.05 12.89
CA ALA A 154 1.25 -3.54 13.28
C ALA A 154 0.48 -4.51 14.19
N PHE A 155 0.58 -5.82 13.91
CA PHE A 155 -0.13 -6.87 14.66
C PHE A 155 0.71 -7.56 15.74
N GLY A 156 2.03 -7.42 15.72
CA GLY A 156 2.96 -8.03 16.68
C GLY A 156 3.11 -7.24 17.99
N LYS A 157 2.09 -6.51 18.41
CA LYS A 157 2.04 -5.76 19.67
C LYS A 157 0.84 -6.14 20.51
#